data_AF-A0A955WQP0-F1
#
_entry.id   AF-A0A955WQP0-F1
#
_cell.length_a   1.000
_cell.length_b   1.000
_cell.length_c   1.000
_cell.angle_alpha   90.00
_cell.angle_beta   90.00
_cell.angle_gamma   90.00
#
_symmetry.space_group_name_H-M   'P 1'
#
loop_
_entity.id
_entity.type
_entity.pdbx_description
1 polymer ?
#
loop_
_entity_poly.entity_id
_entity_poly.type
_entity_poly.pdbx_seq_one_letter_code
_entity_poly.pdbx_strand_id
1 'polypeptide(L)'
;MADPKGGLWRALGPGLLLAGAAIGVSHLVQSTRAGAVYGFGFLALIVGANVFKYPAFRFGPEHAAATGTSLLEGYRRQGTWALALYALLTVGTMFTVQAAVALVTAGLLKAALGLEQSPTVLAGALIAVCATLLAIGRYRWLDAINKAVVLVLTLSTVAATALLLPKVNWAGMAWWPQQWALKDVAFAAAVVGWMPSA
;
A
#
# COMPACT_ATOMS: atom_id res chain seq x y z
N MET A 1 -18.47 18.11 -19.47
CA MET A 1 -19.26 17.14 -20.26
C MET A 1 -18.63 15.77 -20.06
N ALA A 2 -19.26 14.89 -19.28
CA ALA A 2 -18.79 13.52 -19.09
C ALA A 2 -19.25 12.65 -20.26
N ASP A 3 -18.32 11.95 -20.91
CA ASP A 3 -18.64 10.93 -21.92
C ASP A 3 -19.31 9.71 -21.22
N PRO A 4 -20.56 9.33 -21.59
CA PRO A 4 -21.29 8.27 -20.91
C PRO A 4 -20.87 6.83 -21.29
N LYS A 5 -19.76 6.62 -22.02
CA LYS A 5 -19.38 5.28 -22.54
C LYS A 5 -18.09 4.69 -21.95
N GLY A 6 -17.78 5.02 -20.70
CA GLY A 6 -16.79 4.27 -19.92
C GLY A 6 -17.48 3.17 -19.10
N GLY A 7 -17.49 1.92 -19.56
CA GLY A 7 -17.97 0.80 -18.74
C GLY A 7 -17.26 0.76 -17.38
N LEU A 8 -17.88 0.12 -16.37
CA LEU A 8 -17.39 0.02 -14.98
C LEU A 8 -15.86 -0.21 -14.88
N TRP A 9 -15.30 -1.05 -15.76
CA TRP A 9 -13.87 -1.33 -15.87
C TRP A 9 -12.94 -0.13 -16.13
N ARG A 10 -13.42 0.91 -16.83
CA ARG A 10 -12.69 2.17 -17.04
C ARG A 10 -12.83 3.11 -15.84
N ALA A 11 -14.01 3.15 -15.22
CA ALA A 11 -14.24 3.96 -14.02
C ALA A 11 -13.46 3.46 -12.79
N LEU A 12 -13.21 2.14 -12.71
CA LEU A 12 -12.43 1.53 -11.63
C LEU A 12 -10.92 1.78 -11.71
N GLY A 13 -10.37 2.20 -12.86
CA GLY A 13 -8.92 2.33 -13.07
C GLY A 13 -8.21 3.19 -12.01
N PRO A 14 -8.60 4.47 -11.83
CA PRO A 14 -7.99 5.33 -10.82
C PRO A 14 -8.13 4.81 -9.38
N GLY A 15 -9.28 4.23 -9.04
CA GLY A 15 -9.54 3.68 -7.71
C GLY A 15 -8.74 2.41 -7.43
N LEU A 16 -8.64 1.50 -8.40
CA LEU A 16 -7.82 0.29 -8.28
C LEU A 16 -6.33 0.60 -8.30
N LEU A 17 -5.89 1.64 -9.01
CA LEU A 17 -4.51 2.13 -8.94
C LEU A 17 -4.18 2.67 -7.55
N LEU A 18 -5.09 3.45 -6.96
CA LEU A 18 -4.93 3.91 -5.58
C LEU A 18 -4.92 2.73 -4.59
N ALA A 19 -5.83 1.77 -4.77
CA ALA A 19 -5.87 0.56 -3.94
C ALA A 19 -4.59 -0.28 -4.08
N GLY A 20 -4.10 -0.47 -5.31
CA GLY A 20 -2.86 -1.19 -5.58
C GLY A 20 -1.64 -0.50 -5.00
N ALA A 21 -1.57 0.84 -5.05
CA ALA A 21 -0.53 1.61 -4.39
C ALA A 21 -0.60 1.47 -2.85
N ALA A 22 -1.79 1.35 -2.27
CA ALA A 22 -1.98 1.14 -0.84
C ALA A 22 -1.67 -0.31 -0.39
N ILE A 23 -1.79 -1.29 -1.29
CA ILE A 23 -1.47 -2.71 -1.03
C ILE A 23 0.01 -2.95 -1.33
N GLY A 24 0.88 -2.63 -0.36
CA GLY A 24 2.33 -2.79 -0.48
C GLY A 24 2.96 -3.65 0.62
N VAL A 25 4.22 -3.32 0.93
CA VAL A 25 5.03 -3.91 2.03
C VAL A 25 4.25 -4.01 3.33
N SER A 26 3.43 -3.01 3.58
CA SER A 26 2.66 -2.89 4.80
C SER A 26 1.67 -4.06 4.95
N HIS A 27 0.96 -4.46 3.89
CA HIS A 27 0.03 -5.59 3.91
C HIS A 27 0.72 -6.94 3.72
N LEU A 28 1.68 -7.04 2.80
CA LEU A 28 2.34 -8.30 2.48
C LEU A 28 3.36 -8.74 3.53
N VAL A 29 3.99 -7.78 4.22
CA VAL A 29 5.04 -8.05 5.22
C VAL A 29 4.60 -7.68 6.63
N GLN A 30 4.07 -6.47 6.87
CA GLN A 30 3.78 -6.06 8.25
C GLN A 30 2.52 -6.73 8.80
N SER A 31 1.42 -6.86 8.04
CA SER A 31 0.25 -7.61 8.51
C SER A 31 0.51 -9.10 8.68
N THR A 32 1.24 -9.73 7.76
CA THR A 32 1.61 -11.15 7.87
C THR A 32 2.52 -11.38 9.06
N ARG A 33 3.50 -10.49 9.29
CA ARG A 33 4.33 -10.49 10.50
C ARG A 33 3.52 -10.24 11.76
N ALA A 34 2.54 -9.33 11.73
CA ALA A 34 1.66 -9.07 12.87
C ALA A 34 0.90 -10.35 13.26
N GLY A 35 0.34 -11.06 12.28
CA GLY A 35 -0.31 -12.36 12.49
C GLY A 35 0.65 -13.43 13.00
N ALA A 36 1.87 -13.50 12.46
CA ALA A 36 2.86 -14.51 12.86
C ALA A 36 3.42 -14.29 14.28
N VAL A 37 3.65 -13.03 14.66
CA VAL A 37 4.30 -12.68 15.94
C VAL A 37 3.29 -12.46 17.06
N TYR A 38 2.14 -11.85 16.77
CA TYR A 38 1.16 -11.43 17.77
C TYR A 38 -0.19 -12.16 17.64
N GLY A 39 -0.33 -13.09 16.69
CA GLY A 39 -1.61 -13.73 16.41
C GLY A 39 -2.67 -12.69 16.06
N PHE A 40 -3.77 -12.70 16.82
CA PHE A 40 -4.85 -11.74 16.66
C PHE A 40 -4.70 -10.47 17.51
N GLY A 41 -3.63 -10.36 18.31
CA GLY A 41 -3.45 -9.25 19.25
C GLY A 41 -3.43 -7.87 18.59
N PHE A 42 -3.05 -7.77 17.31
CA PHE A 42 -3.03 -6.51 16.57
C PHE A 42 -4.28 -6.28 15.71
N LEU A 43 -5.26 -7.20 15.72
CA LEU A 43 -6.42 -7.13 14.83
C LEU A 43 -7.21 -5.84 15.04
N ALA A 44 -7.61 -5.52 16.27
CA ALA A 44 -8.41 -4.33 16.56
C ALA A 44 -7.65 -3.04 16.21
N LEU A 45 -6.33 -3.01 16.44
CA LEU A 45 -5.47 -1.88 16.10
C LEU A 45 -5.36 -1.67 14.59
N ILE A 46 -5.19 -2.74 13.81
CA ILE A 46 -5.14 -2.68 12.35
C ILE A 46 -6.49 -2.22 11.79
N VAL A 47 -7.60 -2.79 12.27
CA VAL A 47 -8.96 -2.39 11.86
C VAL A 47 -9.20 -0.92 12.20
N GLY A 48 -8.86 -0.51 13.43
CA GLY A 48 -8.96 0.88 13.86
C GLY A 48 -8.16 1.83 12.96
N ALA A 49 -6.91 1.51 12.65
CA ALA A 49 -6.06 2.32 11.76
C ALA A 49 -6.70 2.50 10.37
N ASN A 50 -7.29 1.46 9.79
CA ASN A 50 -8.00 1.54 8.53
C ASN A 50 -9.24 2.44 8.63
N VAL A 51 -10.06 2.28 9.66
CA VAL A 51 -11.27 3.08 9.89
C VAL A 51 -10.93 4.56 10.07
N PHE A 52 -9.93 4.89 10.88
CA PHE A 52 -9.55 6.28 11.13
C PHE A 52 -8.97 6.98 9.91
N LYS A 53 -8.25 6.25 9.05
CA LYS A 53 -7.64 6.83 7.86
C LYS A 53 -8.57 6.85 6.64
N TYR A 54 -9.58 5.99 6.59
CA TYR A 54 -10.52 5.89 5.47
C TYR A 54 -11.13 7.25 5.06
N PRO A 55 -11.60 8.12 5.98
CA PRO A 55 -12.09 9.44 5.60
C PRO A 55 -11.07 10.25 4.82
N ALA A 56 -9.79 10.25 5.22
CA ALA A 56 -8.74 10.99 4.53
C ALA A 56 -8.52 10.47 3.09
N PHE A 57 -8.53 9.14 2.90
CA PHE A 57 -8.41 8.53 1.57
C PHE A 57 -9.62 8.76 0.69
N ARG A 58 -10.80 8.89 1.29
CA ARG A 58 -12.04 9.17 0.58
C ARG A 58 -12.14 10.64 0.16
N PHE A 59 -11.86 11.57 1.06
CA PHE A 59 -12.04 13.00 0.80
C PHE A 59 -11.13 13.54 -0.28
N GLY A 60 -9.89 13.04 -0.44
CA GLY A 60 -8.97 13.52 -1.47
C GLY A 60 -9.52 13.38 -2.90
N PRO A 61 -9.81 12.16 -3.36
CA PRO A 61 -10.40 11.91 -4.67
C PRO A 61 -11.79 12.54 -4.84
N GLU A 62 -12.65 12.46 -3.81
CA GLU A 62 -13.99 13.06 -3.87
C GLU A 62 -13.93 14.58 -3.99
N HIS A 63 -13.03 15.25 -3.25
CA HIS A 63 -12.81 16.68 -3.37
C HIS A 63 -12.38 17.05 -4.79
N ALA A 64 -11.36 16.37 -5.33
CA ALA A 64 -10.87 16.65 -6.68
C ALA A 64 -11.97 16.43 -7.75
N ALA A 65 -12.79 15.40 -7.59
CA ALA A 65 -13.91 15.11 -8.48
C ALA A 65 -15.03 16.17 -8.38
N ALA A 66 -15.34 16.64 -7.18
CA ALA A 66 -16.42 17.60 -6.93
C ALA A 66 -16.04 19.04 -7.30
N THR A 67 -14.81 19.46 -7.03
CA THR A 67 -14.36 20.86 -7.22
C THR A 67 -13.63 21.09 -8.54
N GLY A 68 -13.14 20.02 -9.19
CA GLY A 68 -12.27 20.10 -10.35
C GLY A 68 -10.87 20.64 -10.03
N THR A 69 -10.54 20.86 -8.75
CA THR A 69 -9.23 21.33 -8.29
C THR A 69 -8.45 20.23 -7.59
N SER A 70 -7.15 20.14 -7.84
CA SER A 70 -6.28 19.17 -7.17
C SER A 70 -5.93 19.60 -5.75
N LEU A 71 -5.48 18.67 -4.91
CA LEU A 71 -4.94 19.00 -3.58
C LEU A 71 -3.75 19.96 -3.65
N LEU A 72 -2.93 19.88 -4.72
CA LEU A 72 -1.83 20.82 -4.96
C LEU A 72 -2.32 22.25 -5.20
N GLU A 73 -3.43 22.41 -5.89
CA GLU A 73 -4.08 23.71 -6.05
C GLU A 73 -4.60 24.23 -4.70
N GLY A 74 -5.09 23.33 -3.84
CA GLY A 74 -5.40 23.64 -2.44
C GLY A 74 -4.20 24.18 -1.66
N TYR A 75 -3.03 23.53 -1.74
CA TYR A 75 -1.80 24.04 -1.13
C TYR A 75 -1.38 25.39 -1.73
N ARG A 76 -1.46 25.55 -3.05
CA ARG A 76 -1.13 26.81 -3.73
C ARG A 76 -1.99 27.97 -3.23
N ARG A 77 -3.29 27.74 -2.96
CA ARG A 77 -4.19 28.76 -2.38
C ARG A 77 -3.80 29.20 -0.96
N GLN A 78 -3.12 28.35 -0.20
CA GLN A 78 -2.55 28.71 1.11
C GLN A 78 -1.25 29.53 0.99
N GLY A 79 -0.62 29.51 -0.19
CA GLY A 79 0.58 30.24 -0.52
C GLY A 79 1.64 29.36 -1.17
N THR A 80 2.60 29.99 -1.87
CA THR A 80 3.71 29.29 -2.53
C THR A 80 4.61 28.54 -1.56
N TRP A 81 4.70 28.98 -0.31
CA TRP A 81 5.46 28.31 0.75
C TRP A 81 4.93 26.90 1.04
N ALA A 82 3.61 26.70 1.03
CA ALA A 82 2.99 25.41 1.31
C ALA A 82 3.26 24.41 0.18
N LEU A 83 3.21 24.90 -1.08
CA LEU A 83 3.56 24.09 -2.24
C LEU A 83 5.06 23.73 -2.26
N ALA A 84 5.93 24.67 -1.89
CA ALA A 84 7.37 24.42 -1.78
C ALA A 84 7.69 23.40 -0.67
N LEU A 85 7.04 23.51 0.49
CA LEU A 85 7.16 22.54 1.57
C LEU A 85 6.70 21.14 1.13
N TYR A 86 5.54 21.05 0.47
CA TYR A 86 5.05 19.79 -0.11
C TYR A 86 6.08 19.17 -1.08
N ALA A 87 6.64 19.97 -1.98
CA ALA A 87 7.64 19.50 -2.94
C ALA A 87 8.91 19.02 -2.25
N LEU A 88 9.42 19.77 -1.27
CA LEU A 88 10.59 19.40 -0.49
C LEU A 88 10.38 18.07 0.26
N LEU A 89 9.24 17.94 0.95
CA LEU A 89 8.90 16.70 1.65
C LEU A 89 8.79 15.54 0.66
N THR A 90 8.11 15.72 -0.46
CA THR A 90 7.93 14.67 -1.49
C THR A 90 9.28 14.20 -2.03
N VAL A 91 10.16 15.11 -2.42
CA VAL A 91 11.51 14.78 -2.93
C VAL A 91 12.37 14.12 -1.84
N GLY A 92 12.26 14.60 -0.59
CA GLY A 92 12.96 14.00 0.54
C GLY A 92 12.52 12.57 0.83
N THR A 93 11.20 12.30 0.76
CA THR A 93 10.65 10.99 1.11
C THR A 93 10.71 9.98 -0.05
N MET A 94 10.67 10.42 -1.32
CA MET A 94 10.55 9.51 -2.45
C MET A 94 11.72 8.52 -2.54
N PHE A 95 12.96 8.93 -2.24
CA PHE A 95 14.11 8.03 -2.29
C PHE A 95 14.03 6.94 -1.23
N THR A 96 13.62 7.30 -0.01
CA THR A 96 13.44 6.36 1.10
C THR A 96 12.32 5.37 0.81
N VAL A 97 11.17 5.86 0.31
CA VAL A 97 10.04 5.00 -0.10
C VAL A 97 10.45 4.07 -1.22
N GLN A 98 11.13 4.59 -2.26
CA GLN A 98 11.59 3.80 -3.39
C GLN A 98 12.58 2.71 -2.96
N ALA A 99 13.56 3.05 -2.12
CA ALA A 99 14.51 2.09 -1.59
C ALA A 99 13.83 1.00 -0.75
N ALA A 100 12.90 1.39 0.13
CA ALA A 100 12.16 0.45 0.97
C ALA A 100 11.32 -0.52 0.13
N VAL A 101 10.54 -0.01 -0.84
CA VAL A 101 9.69 -0.85 -1.70
C VAL A 101 10.54 -1.76 -2.59
N ALA A 102 11.61 -1.24 -3.20
CA ALA A 102 12.46 -2.02 -4.09
C ALA A 102 13.23 -3.14 -3.35
N LEU A 103 13.81 -2.84 -2.19
CA LEU A 103 14.55 -3.82 -1.40
C LEU A 103 13.64 -4.89 -0.80
N VAL A 104 12.46 -4.53 -0.31
CA VAL A 104 11.50 -5.52 0.19
C VAL A 104 11.01 -6.41 -0.94
N THR A 105 10.67 -5.83 -2.09
CA THR A 105 10.24 -6.62 -3.27
C THR A 105 11.35 -7.55 -3.74
N ALA A 106 12.60 -7.08 -3.77
CA ALA A 106 13.77 -7.90 -4.06
C ALA A 106 13.96 -9.03 -3.05
N GLY A 107 13.76 -8.77 -1.76
CA GLY A 107 13.82 -9.77 -0.70
C GLY A 107 12.74 -10.85 -0.86
N LEU A 108 11.51 -10.46 -1.20
CA LEU A 108 10.42 -11.38 -1.50
C LEU A 108 10.71 -12.22 -2.74
N LEU A 109 11.20 -11.59 -3.82
CA LEU A 109 11.59 -12.29 -5.05
C LEU A 109 12.70 -13.31 -4.78
N LYS A 110 13.71 -12.90 -4.01
CA LYS A 110 14.81 -13.76 -3.59
C LYS A 110 14.30 -14.98 -2.83
N ALA A 111 13.43 -14.77 -1.84
CA ALA A 111 12.85 -15.85 -1.05
C ALA A 111 11.95 -16.77 -1.87
N ALA A 112 11.17 -16.23 -2.80
CA ALA A 112 10.22 -17.01 -3.61
C ALA A 112 10.89 -17.86 -4.70
N LEU A 113 11.96 -17.36 -5.32
CA LEU A 113 12.65 -18.02 -6.43
C LEU A 113 13.96 -18.69 -6.03
N GLY A 114 14.39 -18.58 -4.77
CA GLY A 114 15.65 -19.15 -4.29
C GLY A 114 16.88 -18.49 -4.91
N LEU A 115 16.82 -17.20 -5.21
CA LEU A 115 17.92 -16.48 -5.87
C LEU A 115 19.08 -16.23 -4.89
N GLU A 116 20.32 -16.34 -5.35
CA GLU A 116 21.49 -16.11 -4.50
C GLU A 116 21.99 -14.65 -4.56
N GLN A 117 21.58 -13.90 -5.58
CA GLN A 117 22.04 -12.53 -5.81
C GLN A 117 21.74 -11.60 -4.62
N SER A 118 22.53 -10.52 -4.51
CA SER A 118 22.32 -9.53 -3.46
C SER A 118 20.98 -8.80 -3.65
N PRO A 119 20.26 -8.46 -2.55
CA PRO A 119 19.00 -7.71 -2.65
C PRO A 119 19.16 -6.39 -3.41
N THR A 120 20.32 -5.74 -3.32
CA THR A 120 20.62 -4.50 -4.03
C THR A 120 20.63 -4.68 -5.55
N VAL A 121 21.24 -5.76 -6.06
CA VAL A 121 21.27 -6.04 -7.50
C VAL A 121 19.87 -6.37 -8.01
N LEU A 122 19.13 -7.20 -7.27
CA LEU A 122 17.74 -7.52 -7.60
C LEU A 122 16.82 -6.29 -7.58
N ALA A 123 16.99 -5.40 -6.60
CA ALA A 123 16.26 -4.14 -6.52
C ALA A 123 16.57 -3.23 -7.71
N GLY A 124 17.84 -3.09 -8.08
CA GLY A 124 18.26 -2.33 -9.26
C GLY A 124 17.64 -2.88 -10.55
N ALA A 125 17.64 -4.21 -10.72
CA ALA A 125 17.01 -4.87 -11.86
C ALA A 125 15.50 -4.64 -11.90
N LEU A 126 14.81 -4.75 -10.76
CA LEU A 126 13.37 -4.47 -10.66
C LEU A 126 13.05 -3.02 -11.04
N ILE A 127 13.84 -2.05 -10.57
CA ILE A 127 13.67 -0.64 -10.92
C ILE A 127 13.85 -0.45 -12.44
N ALA A 128 14.88 -1.05 -13.03
CA ALA A 128 15.10 -0.97 -14.47
C ALA A 128 13.92 -1.54 -15.26
N VAL A 129 13.40 -2.72 -14.88
CA VAL A 129 12.21 -3.34 -15.50
C VAL A 129 10.99 -2.42 -15.39
N CYS A 130 10.71 -1.88 -14.20
CA CYS A 130 9.59 -0.96 -13.99
C CYS A 130 9.74 0.33 -14.83
N ALA A 131 10.95 0.89 -14.91
CA ALA A 131 11.24 2.07 -15.72
C ALA A 131 11.00 1.79 -17.23
N THR A 132 11.48 0.65 -17.73
CA THR A 132 11.26 0.23 -19.13
C THR A 132 9.78 -0.01 -19.43
N LEU A 133 9.06 -0.68 -18.53
CA LEU A 133 7.61 -0.91 -18.66
C LEU A 133 6.85 0.41 -18.74
N LEU A 134 7.19 1.39 -17.90
CA LEU A 134 6.57 2.72 -17.93
C LEU A 134 6.94 3.52 -19.18
N ALA A 135 8.19 3.45 -19.63
CA ALA A 135 8.66 4.15 -20.82
C ALA A 135 7.95 3.67 -22.10
N ILE A 136 7.73 2.37 -22.25
CA ILE A 136 7.07 1.78 -23.44
C ILE A 136 5.55 1.80 -23.30
N GLY A 137 5.03 1.22 -22.22
CA GLY A 137 3.62 0.90 -22.05
C GLY A 137 2.76 2.07 -21.55
N ARG A 138 3.39 3.10 -20.98
CA ARG A 138 2.75 4.28 -20.36
C ARG A 138 1.66 3.86 -19.37
N TYR A 139 0.69 4.73 -19.13
CA TYR A 139 -0.40 4.51 -18.16
C TYR A 139 -1.24 3.25 -18.45
N ARG A 140 -1.41 2.88 -19.72
CA ARG A 140 -2.29 1.76 -20.10
C ARG A 140 -1.77 0.41 -19.57
N TRP A 141 -0.47 0.17 -19.66
CA TRP A 141 0.13 -1.05 -19.14
C TRP A 141 0.13 -1.07 -17.62
N LEU A 142 0.44 0.08 -17.00
CA LEU A 142 0.40 0.22 -15.55
C LEU A 142 -0.99 -0.12 -14.98
N ASP A 143 -2.05 0.46 -15.56
CA ASP A 143 -3.44 0.20 -15.14
C ASP A 143 -3.82 -1.28 -15.32
N ALA A 144 -3.48 -1.89 -16.46
CA ALA A 144 -3.79 -3.29 -16.73
C ALA A 144 -3.05 -4.25 -15.79
N ILE A 145 -1.74 -4.05 -15.59
CA ILE A 145 -0.92 -4.86 -14.69
C ILE A 145 -1.43 -4.71 -13.25
N ASN A 146 -1.68 -3.48 -12.81
CA ASN A 146 -2.17 -3.22 -11.46
C ASN A 146 -3.51 -3.93 -11.18
N LYS A 147 -4.45 -3.90 -12.13
CA LYS A 147 -5.73 -4.62 -12.02
C LYS A 147 -5.51 -6.13 -11.87
N ALA A 148 -4.61 -6.71 -12.66
CA ALA A 148 -4.29 -8.13 -12.57
C ALA A 148 -3.64 -8.49 -11.23
N VAL A 149 -2.66 -7.69 -10.78
CA VAL A 149 -1.96 -7.90 -9.50
C VAL A 149 -2.92 -7.81 -8.32
N VAL A 150 -3.73 -6.75 -8.24
CA VAL A 150 -4.70 -6.57 -7.15
C VAL A 150 -5.70 -7.73 -7.12
N LEU A 151 -6.17 -8.20 -8.27
CA LEU A 151 -7.08 -9.34 -8.36
C LEU A 151 -6.41 -10.62 -7.82
N VAL A 152 -5.21 -10.96 -8.30
CA VAL A 152 -4.48 -12.16 -7.85
C VAL A 152 -4.17 -12.10 -6.36
N LEU A 153 -3.71 -10.96 -5.84
CA LEU A 153 -3.42 -10.77 -4.42
C LEU A 153 -4.68 -10.92 -3.55
N THR A 154 -5.80 -10.35 -4.00
CA THR A 154 -7.08 -10.47 -3.30
C THR A 154 -7.54 -11.92 -3.26
N LEU A 155 -7.56 -12.60 -4.41
CA LEU A 155 -8.01 -13.99 -4.51
C LEU A 155 -7.12 -14.94 -3.68
N SER A 156 -5.81 -14.75 -3.76
CA SER A 156 -4.85 -15.57 -2.99
C SER A 156 -4.98 -15.34 -1.49
N THR A 157 -5.20 -14.09 -1.05
CA THR A 157 -5.43 -13.78 0.36
C THR A 157 -6.72 -14.41 0.86
N VAL A 158 -7.83 -14.27 0.12
CA VAL A 158 -9.11 -14.90 0.47
C VAL A 158 -8.98 -16.43 0.53
N ALA A 159 -8.32 -17.04 -0.45
CA ALA A 159 -8.10 -18.48 -0.47
C ALA A 159 -7.25 -18.94 0.73
N ALA A 160 -6.14 -18.26 1.01
CA ALA A 160 -5.29 -18.57 2.16
C ALA A 160 -6.06 -18.44 3.49
N THR A 161 -6.85 -17.38 3.65
CA THR A 161 -7.71 -17.19 4.82
C THR A 161 -8.72 -18.32 4.93
N ALA A 162 -9.44 -18.67 3.86
CA ALA A 162 -10.45 -19.74 3.88
C ALA A 162 -9.85 -21.11 4.25
N LEU A 163 -8.65 -21.41 3.78
CA LEU A 163 -7.95 -22.68 4.09
C LEU A 163 -7.45 -22.76 5.53
N LEU A 164 -7.09 -21.63 6.13
CA LEU A 164 -6.53 -21.57 7.49
C LEU A 164 -7.58 -21.29 8.56
N LEU A 165 -8.71 -20.66 8.22
CA LEU A 165 -9.77 -20.29 9.16
C LEU A 165 -10.27 -21.47 10.02
N PRO A 166 -10.49 -22.69 9.49
CA PRO A 166 -10.91 -23.84 10.30
C PRO A 166 -9.84 -24.35 11.26
N LYS A 167 -8.56 -24.02 11.01
CA LYS A 167 -7.41 -24.44 11.83
C LYS A 167 -7.11 -23.45 12.95
N VAL A 168 -7.83 -22.34 13.01
CA VAL A 168 -7.65 -21.31 14.04
C VAL A 168 -8.20 -21.83 15.37
N ASN A 169 -7.37 -21.80 16.41
CA ASN A 169 -7.84 -22.00 17.77
C ASN A 169 -8.46 -20.69 18.29
N TRP A 170 -9.78 -20.66 18.37
CA TRP A 170 -10.55 -19.49 18.83
C TRP A 170 -10.55 -19.31 20.35
N ALA A 171 -10.19 -20.34 21.11
CA ALA A 171 -10.23 -20.28 22.57
C ALA A 171 -9.10 -19.38 23.13
N GLY A 172 -9.45 -18.42 23.98
CA GLY A 172 -8.48 -17.54 24.65
C GLY A 172 -7.84 -16.47 23.75
N MET A 173 -8.45 -16.18 22.60
CA MET A 173 -7.91 -15.24 21.63
C MET A 173 -8.03 -13.79 22.11
N ALA A 174 -6.89 -13.10 22.24
CA ALA A 174 -6.86 -11.67 22.46
C ALA A 174 -6.84 -10.92 21.11
N TRP A 175 -7.75 -9.97 20.93
CA TRP A 175 -7.79 -9.09 19.75
C TRP A 175 -7.05 -7.76 19.96
N TRP A 176 -6.46 -7.61 21.15
CA TRP A 176 -5.70 -6.45 21.60
C TRP A 176 -4.42 -6.91 22.33
N PRO A 177 -3.28 -6.21 22.20
CA PRO A 177 -2.05 -6.63 22.85
C PRO A 177 -2.20 -6.54 24.37
N GLN A 178 -1.93 -7.65 25.06
CA GLN A 178 -2.05 -7.73 26.52
C GLN A 178 -0.82 -7.14 27.25
N GLN A 179 0.32 -7.08 26.56
CA GLN A 179 1.56 -6.52 27.08
C GLN A 179 2.16 -5.58 26.03
N TRP A 180 2.75 -4.49 26.50
CA TRP A 180 3.36 -3.47 25.65
C TRP A 180 4.83 -3.29 26.06
N ALA A 181 5.73 -4.03 25.42
CA ALA A 181 7.15 -3.71 25.45
C ALA A 181 7.45 -2.62 24.40
N LEU A 182 8.61 -1.96 24.54
CA LEU A 182 9.04 -0.91 23.61
C LEU A 182 9.05 -1.38 22.14
N LYS A 183 9.44 -2.64 21.91
CA LYS A 183 9.43 -3.26 20.58
C LYS A 183 8.01 -3.38 19.98
N ASP A 184 7.00 -3.61 20.83
CA ASP A 184 5.61 -3.79 20.42
C ASP A 184 4.99 -2.42 20.10
N VAL A 185 5.34 -1.40 20.90
CA VAL A 185 4.98 0.00 20.62
C VAL A 185 5.62 0.47 19.31
N ALA A 186 6.91 0.20 19.10
CA ALA A 186 7.60 0.56 17.86
C ALA A 186 6.97 -0.16 16.65
N PHE A 187 6.61 -1.43 16.80
CA PHE A 187 5.92 -2.19 15.76
C PHE A 187 4.51 -1.64 15.49
N ALA A 188 3.75 -1.31 16.53
CA ALA A 188 2.44 -0.67 16.40
C ALA A 188 2.52 0.69 15.70
N ALA A 189 3.50 1.52 16.06
CA ALA A 189 3.73 2.79 15.39
C ALA A 189 4.06 2.60 13.90
N ALA A 190 4.88 1.61 13.56
CA ALA A 190 5.18 1.28 12.17
C ALA A 190 3.96 0.76 11.41
N VAL A 191 3.16 -0.13 12.01
CA VAL A 191 1.93 -0.66 11.41
C VAL A 191 0.89 0.44 11.24
N VAL A 192 0.54 1.20 12.28
CA VAL A 192 -0.48 2.26 12.19
C VAL A 192 0.00 3.42 11.31
N GLY A 193 1.26 3.82 11.44
CA GLY A 193 1.84 4.90 10.64
C GLY A 193 1.83 4.56 9.15
N TRP A 194 2.27 3.35 8.80
CA TRP A 194 2.51 2.93 7.42
C TRP A 194 1.35 2.13 6.79
N MET A 195 0.35 1.69 7.57
CA MET A 195 -0.86 1.01 7.08
C MET A 195 -2.14 1.80 7.36
N PRO A 196 -3.09 1.78 6.40
CA PRO A 196 -2.84 1.96 4.97
C PRO A 196 -2.31 3.37 4.71
N SER A 197 -1.38 3.55 3.79
CA SER A 197 -1.02 4.86 3.23
C SER A 197 -0.56 4.66 1.79
N ALA A 198 -1.01 5.52 0.90
CA ALA A 198 -0.40 5.73 -0.40
C ALA A 198 0.71 6.77 -0.28
#